data_AF-A0A4V6MTP9-F1
#
_entry.id   AF-A0A4V6MTP9-F1
#
_cell.length_a   1.000
_cell.length_b   1.000
_cell.length_c   1.000
_cell.angle_alpha   90.00
_cell.angle_beta   90.00
_cell.angle_gamma   90.00
#
_symmetry.space_group_name_H-M   'P 1'
#
loop_
_entity.id
_entity.type
_entity.pdbx_description
1 polymer ?
#
loop_
_entity_poly.entity_id
_entity_poly.type
_entity_poly.pdbx_seq_one_letter_code
_entity_poly.pdbx_strand_id
1 'polypeptide(L)'
;MSPMAKPGPKLVNRYSPEFKLKAVALSNEPGVLIKDVAESLCIHPFMLSRWRKEVRDGLIAGVLPKPEPQVVAELQRLQEVERQFQRLQLEHDILKKAIRFASQTKAASSPSSKQTVKRSRSR
;
A
#
# COMPACT_ATOMS: atom_id res chain seq x y z
N MET A 1 28.65 3.89 48.65
CA MET A 1 28.40 3.58 47.23
C MET A 1 27.10 2.78 47.16
N SER A 2 25.98 3.43 46.84
CA SER A 2 24.67 2.76 46.82
C SER A 2 24.54 1.83 45.62
N PRO A 3 24.01 0.61 45.77
CA PRO A 3 23.81 -0.31 44.66
C PRO A 3 22.68 0.22 43.76
N MET A 4 22.97 0.42 42.47
CA MET A 4 21.97 0.77 41.47
C MET A 4 20.96 -0.39 41.35
N ALA A 5 19.67 -0.07 41.50
CA ALA A 5 18.58 -1.00 41.26
C ALA A 5 18.69 -1.59 39.85
N LYS A 6 18.66 -2.92 39.73
CA LYS A 6 18.57 -3.61 38.43
C LYS A 6 17.26 -3.18 37.76
N PRO A 7 17.26 -2.79 36.47
CA PRO A 7 16.01 -2.48 35.79
C PRO A 7 15.12 -3.72 35.82
N GLY A 8 13.89 -3.55 36.33
CA GLY A 8 12.89 -4.61 36.39
C GLY A 8 12.64 -5.23 35.00
N PRO A 9 12.04 -6.43 34.93
CA PRO A 9 11.81 -7.12 33.67
C PRO A 9 11.03 -6.20 32.73
N LYS A 10 11.68 -5.79 31.63
CA LYS A 10 11.03 -4.99 30.59
C LYS A 10 9.80 -5.79 30.13
N LEU A 11 8.61 -5.21 30.24
CA LEU A 11 7.37 -5.76 29.67
C LEU A 11 7.37 -5.68 28.13
N VAL A 12 8.46 -6.12 27.48
CA VAL A 12 8.66 -6.13 26.03
C VAL A 12 8.27 -7.47 25.42
N ASN A 13 7.22 -8.11 25.94
CA ASN A 13 6.69 -9.32 25.34
C ASN A 13 5.32 -9.05 24.70
N ARG A 14 5.30 -8.21 23.67
CA ARG A 14 4.05 -7.83 22.99
C ARG A 14 3.54 -8.89 22.01
N TYR A 15 4.41 -9.82 21.57
CA TYR A 15 4.06 -10.90 20.64
C TYR A 15 4.81 -12.18 20.98
N SER A 16 4.09 -13.30 21.03
CA SER A 16 4.66 -14.61 21.35
C SER A 16 5.66 -15.06 20.27
N PRO A 17 6.66 -15.89 20.62
CA PRO A 17 7.58 -16.48 19.63
C PRO A 17 6.83 -17.22 18.52
N GLU A 18 5.78 -17.97 18.87
CA GLU A 18 4.93 -18.68 17.90
C GLU A 18 4.25 -17.75 16.91
N PHE A 19 3.73 -16.61 17.38
CA PHE A 19 3.12 -15.61 16.51
C PHE A 19 4.14 -15.04 15.52
N LYS A 20 5.35 -14.71 16.02
CA LYS A 20 6.44 -14.20 15.17
C LYS A 20 6.88 -15.25 14.15
N LEU A 21 6.99 -16.51 14.53
CA LEU A 21 7.34 -17.61 13.63
C LEU A 21 6.28 -17.82 12.55
N LYS A 22 4.99 -17.77 12.91
CA LYS A 22 3.88 -17.82 11.93
C LYS A 22 3.93 -16.66 10.95
N ALA A 23 4.14 -15.44 11.44
CA ALA A 23 4.25 -14.25 10.60
C ALA A 23 5.45 -14.33 9.65
N VAL A 24 6.60 -14.79 10.16
CA VAL A 24 7.81 -15.00 9.34
C VAL A 24 7.57 -16.08 8.29
N ALA A 25 6.95 -17.21 8.65
CA ALA A 25 6.63 -18.28 7.73
C ALA A 25 5.72 -17.81 6.59
N LEU A 26 4.60 -17.15 6.91
CA LEU A 26 3.69 -16.56 5.92
C LEU A 26 4.41 -15.63 4.96
N SER A 27 5.30 -14.82 5.49
CA SER A 27 6.03 -13.86 4.67
C SER A 27 7.05 -14.53 3.73
N ASN A 28 7.60 -15.70 4.09
CA ASN A 28 8.60 -16.39 3.28
C ASN A 28 7.99 -17.11 2.06
N GLU A 29 6.66 -17.15 1.95
CA GLU A 29 5.97 -17.77 0.83
C GLU A 29 6.24 -17.01 -0.48
N PRO A 30 6.40 -17.74 -1.61
CA PRO A 30 6.66 -17.14 -2.90
C PRO A 30 5.49 -16.24 -3.33
N GLY A 31 5.82 -15.05 -3.83
CA GLY A 31 4.82 -14.09 -4.29
C GLY A 31 4.12 -13.30 -3.18
N VAL A 32 4.42 -13.55 -1.89
CA VAL A 32 3.88 -12.77 -0.77
C VAL A 32 4.86 -11.64 -0.41
N LEU A 33 4.36 -10.40 -0.32
CA LEU A 33 5.18 -9.27 0.13
C LEU A 33 5.16 -9.14 1.66
N ILE A 34 6.29 -8.71 2.22
CA ILE A 34 6.42 -8.38 3.65
C ILE A 34 5.38 -7.34 4.07
N LYS A 35 5.13 -6.35 3.19
CA LYS A 35 4.19 -5.27 3.47
C LYS A 35 2.77 -5.81 3.67
N ASP A 36 2.32 -6.69 2.77
CA ASP A 36 0.96 -7.24 2.77
C ASP A 36 0.71 -8.10 4.02
N VAL A 37 1.70 -8.91 4.42
CA VAL A 37 1.64 -9.68 5.67
C VAL A 37 1.65 -8.76 6.89
N ALA A 38 2.46 -7.71 6.88
CA ALA A 38 2.49 -6.76 7.99
C ALA A 38 1.18 -5.98 8.13
N GLU A 39 0.58 -5.58 7.01
CA GLU A 39 -0.70 -4.88 6.96
C GLU A 39 -1.85 -5.76 7.46
N SER A 40 -1.93 -7.02 7.00
CA SER A 40 -2.94 -7.99 7.49
C SER A 40 -2.80 -8.28 8.99
N LEU A 41 -1.58 -8.27 9.53
CA LEU A 41 -1.31 -8.45 10.96
C LEU A 41 -1.38 -7.15 11.76
N CYS A 42 -1.68 -6.01 11.12
CA CYS A 42 -1.70 -4.67 11.72
C CYS A 42 -0.40 -4.32 12.46
N ILE A 43 0.74 -4.75 11.93
CA ILE A 43 2.07 -4.43 12.43
C ILE A 43 2.83 -3.57 11.44
N HIS A 44 3.83 -2.82 11.91
CA HIS A 44 4.68 -2.06 11.01
C HIS A 44 5.59 -3.02 10.21
N PRO A 45 5.77 -2.87 8.87
CA PRO A 45 6.61 -3.77 8.06
C PRO A 45 8.04 -3.96 8.57
N PHE A 46 8.62 -2.90 9.16
CA PHE A 46 9.92 -2.95 9.85
C PHE A 46 9.99 -4.05 10.93
N MET A 47 8.89 -4.27 11.68
CA MET A 47 8.85 -5.30 12.72
C MET A 47 8.96 -6.69 12.11
N LEU A 48 8.26 -6.95 11.01
CA LEU A 48 8.31 -8.24 10.33
C LEU A 48 9.69 -8.50 9.70
N SER A 49 10.29 -7.48 9.08
CA SER A 49 11.69 -7.55 8.61
C SER A 49 12.67 -7.84 9.74
N ARG A 50 12.45 -7.23 10.91
CA ARG A 50 13.25 -7.51 12.11
C ARG A 50 13.05 -8.95 12.59
N TRP A 51 11.84 -9.47 12.65
CA TRP A 51 11.59 -10.86 13.07
C TRP A 51 12.19 -11.88 12.10
N ARG A 52 12.17 -11.62 10.79
CA ARG A 52 12.89 -12.46 9.81
C ARG A 52 14.38 -12.55 10.14
N LYS A 53 14.99 -11.40 10.46
CA LYS A 53 16.39 -11.35 10.89
C LYS A 53 16.60 -12.09 12.21
N GLU A 54 15.75 -11.87 13.20
CA GLU A 54 15.85 -12.54 14.51
C GLU A 54 15.71 -14.07 14.40
N VAL A 55 14.86 -14.59 13.50
CA VAL A 55 14.74 -16.02 13.22
C VAL A 55 15.98 -16.56 12.52
N ARG A 56 16.49 -15.86 11.49
CA ARG A 56 17.72 -16.25 10.78
C ARG A 56 18.95 -16.25 11.70
N ASP A 57 19.04 -15.26 12.58
CA ASP A 57 20.15 -15.10 13.51
C ASP A 57 20.00 -16.00 14.75
N GLY A 58 18.95 -16.84 14.82
CA GLY A 58 18.70 -17.81 15.90
C GLY A 58 18.22 -17.21 17.22
N LEU A 59 17.87 -15.92 17.25
CA LEU A 59 17.38 -15.20 18.44
C LEU A 59 15.94 -15.59 18.80
N ILE A 60 15.13 -15.97 17.80
CA ILE A 60 13.82 -16.58 17.98
C ILE A 60 13.95 -18.06 17.64
N ALA A 61 13.96 -18.90 18.68
CA ALA A 61 14.03 -20.34 18.52
C ALA A 61 12.66 -20.93 18.15
N GLY A 62 12.66 -21.91 17.24
CA GLY A 62 11.48 -22.69 16.87
C GLY A 62 11.48 -23.08 15.39
N VAL A 63 10.58 -23.99 15.03
CA VAL A 63 10.37 -24.41 13.64
C VAL A 63 9.35 -23.47 12.99
N LEU A 64 9.65 -22.99 11.78
CA LEU A 64 8.69 -22.23 10.99
C LEU A 64 7.52 -23.16 10.61
N PRO A 65 6.29 -22.85 11.03
CA PRO A 65 5.14 -23.66 10.64
C PRO A 65 4.88 -23.51 9.15
N LYS A 66 4.33 -24.55 8.52
CA LYS A 66 3.84 -24.42 7.15
C LYS A 66 2.61 -23.50 7.16
N PRO A 67 2.60 -22.40 6.39
CA PRO A 67 1.44 -21.53 6.34
C PRO A 67 0.27 -22.21 5.62
N GLU A 68 -0.94 -21.84 6.02
CA GLU A 68 -2.17 -22.33 5.42
C GLU A 68 -2.26 -21.86 3.95
N PRO A 69 -2.43 -22.77 2.98
CA PRO A 69 -2.38 -22.41 1.55
C PRO A 69 -3.49 -21.41 1.17
N GLN A 70 -4.64 -21.48 1.85
CA GLN A 70 -5.74 -20.54 1.64
C GLN A 70 -5.35 -19.10 2.02
N VAL A 71 -4.62 -18.92 3.13
CA VAL A 71 -4.19 -17.58 3.58
C VAL A 71 -3.21 -16.97 2.57
N VAL A 72 -2.29 -17.78 2.05
CA VAL A 72 -1.32 -17.35 1.02
C VAL A 72 -2.04 -16.94 -0.26
N ALA A 73 -3.00 -17.75 -0.72
CA ALA A 73 -3.79 -17.47 -1.91
C ALA A 73 -4.62 -16.18 -1.78
N GLU A 74 -5.24 -15.94 -0.62
CA GLU A 74 -5.99 -14.71 -0.38
C GLU A 74 -5.09 -13.47 -0.37
N LEU A 75 -3.89 -13.54 0.22
CA LEU A 75 -2.92 -12.44 0.18
C LEU A 75 -2.49 -12.10 -1.26
N GLN A 76 -2.17 -13.12 -2.06
CA GLN A 76 -1.80 -12.92 -3.47
C GLN A 76 -2.96 -12.34 -4.28
N ARG A 77 -4.20 -12.81 -4.02
CA ARG A 77 -5.40 -12.27 -4.67
C ARG A 77 -5.63 -10.81 -4.32
N LEU A 78 -5.50 -10.44 -3.04
CA LEU A 78 -5.65 -9.04 -2.60
C LEU A 78 -4.62 -8.15 -3.30
N GLN A 79 -3.36 -8.60 -3.36
CA GLN A 79 -2.30 -7.88 -4.05
C GLN A 79 -2.59 -7.68 -5.56
N GLU A 80 -3.14 -8.70 -6.23
CA GLU A 80 -3.56 -8.60 -7.63
C GLU A 80 -4.67 -7.57 -7.80
N VAL A 81 -5.71 -7.63 -6.96
CA VAL A 81 -6.85 -6.71 -7.02
C VAL A 81 -6.40 -5.26 -6.79
N GLU A 82 -5.53 -5.02 -5.80
CA GLU A 82 -4.98 -3.68 -5.55
C GLU A 82 -4.20 -3.15 -6.75
N ARG A 83 -3.41 -3.99 -7.42
CA ARG A 83 -2.65 -3.60 -8.62
C ARG A 83 -3.58 -3.24 -9.77
N GLN A 84 -4.62 -4.05 -9.99
CA GLN A 84 -5.62 -3.78 -11.03
C GLN A 84 -6.40 -2.50 -10.74
N PHE A 85 -6.75 -2.28 -9.48
CA PHE A 85 -7.42 -1.06 -9.05
C PHE A 85 -6.57 0.19 -9.27
N GLN A 86 -5.30 0.16 -8.88
CA GLN A 86 -4.36 1.27 -9.13
C GLN A 86 -4.20 1.55 -10.63
N ARG A 87 -4.06 0.52 -11.45
CA ARG A 87 -4.01 0.66 -12.90
C ARG A 87 -5.27 1.33 -13.45
N LEU A 88 -6.45 0.88 -13.01
CA LEU A 88 -7.72 1.44 -13.46
C LEU A 88 -7.88 2.90 -13.03
N GLN A 89 -7.42 3.27 -11.83
CA GLN A 89 -7.40 4.66 -11.37
C GLN A 89 -6.53 5.54 -12.28
N LEU A 90 -5.33 5.08 -12.65
CA LEU A 90 -4.44 5.81 -13.56
C LEU A 90 -5.05 5.98 -14.94
N GLU A 91 -5.62 4.90 -15.51
CA GLU A 91 -6.30 4.93 -16.81
C GLU A 91 -7.48 5.92 -16.78
N HIS A 92 -8.29 5.88 -15.73
CA HIS A 92 -9.41 6.80 -15.54
C HIS A 92 -8.97 8.26 -15.42
N ASP A 93 -7.88 8.54 -14.70
CA ASP A 93 -7.34 9.89 -14.55
C ASP A 93 -6.79 10.45 -15.87
N ILE A 94 -6.14 9.60 -16.67
CA ILE A 94 -5.69 9.95 -18.02
C ILE A 94 -6.88 10.29 -18.91
N LEU A 95 -7.92 9.45 -18.91
CA LEU A 95 -9.13 9.70 -19.69
C LEU A 95 -9.82 11.01 -19.30
N LYS A 96 -9.94 11.29 -17.99
CA LYS A 96 -10.47 12.58 -17.50
C LYS A 96 -9.64 13.76 -17.98
N LYS A 97 -8.31 13.66 -17.95
CA LYS A 97 -7.41 14.71 -18.47
C LYS A 97 -7.61 14.92 -19.98
N ALA A 98 -7.71 13.83 -20.75
CA ALA A 98 -7.94 13.90 -22.19
C ALA A 98 -9.29 14.57 -22.53
N ILE A 99 -10.38 14.20 -21.84
CA ILE A 99 -11.70 14.81 -22.02
C ILE A 99 -11.65 16.31 -21.71
N ARG A 100 -11.02 16.70 -20.59
CA ARG A 100 -10.85 18.12 -20.23
C ARG A 100 -10.09 18.88 -21.31
N PHE A 101 -8.96 18.34 -21.77
CA PHE A 101 -8.16 18.94 -22.83
C PHE A 101 -8.98 19.13 -24.13
N ALA A 102 -9.66 18.08 -24.59
CA ALA A 102 -10.50 18.14 -25.80
C ALA A 102 -11.67 19.13 -25.67
N SER A 103 -12.26 19.26 -24.49
CA SER A 103 -13.32 20.24 -24.25
C SER A 103 -12.80 21.69 -24.33
N GLN A 104 -11.61 21.95 -23.79
CA GLN A 104 -10.98 23.27 -23.81
C GLN A 104 -10.59 23.68 -25.24
N THR A 105 -10.02 22.77 -26.02
CA THR A 105 -9.66 23.05 -27.41
C THR A 105 -10.90 23.36 -28.26
N LYS A 106 -12.02 22.65 -28.05
CA LYS A 106 -13.30 22.94 -28.72
C LYS A 106 -13.88 24.31 -28.35
N ALA A 107 -13.75 24.73 -27.10
CA ALA A 107 -14.19 26.05 -26.66
C ALA A 107 -13.33 27.18 -27.26
N ALA A 108 -12.01 26.97 -27.35
CA ALA A 108 -11.07 27.94 -27.93
C ALA A 108 -11.17 28.04 -29.46
N SER A 109 -11.50 26.94 -30.16
CA SER A 109 -11.63 26.90 -31.63
C SER A 109 -13.00 27.35 -32.13
N SER A 110 -13.98 27.55 -31.25
CA SER A 110 -15.26 28.13 -31.62
C SER A 110 -15.06 29.63 -31.94
N PRO A 111 -15.31 30.09 -33.19
CA PRO A 111 -15.14 31.50 -33.52
C PRO A 111 -16.15 32.30 -32.71
N SER A 112 -15.64 33.15 -31.81
CA SER A 112 -16.43 34.14 -31.09
C SER A 112 -17.09 35.06 -32.11
N SER A 113 -18.31 34.72 -32.53
CA SER A 113 -19.16 35.56 -33.38
C SER A 113 -19.51 36.83 -32.58
N LYS A 114 -18.64 37.84 -32.66
CA LYS A 114 -18.98 39.19 -32.25
C LYS A 114 -19.99 39.69 -33.29
N GLN A 115 -21.27 39.63 -32.94
CA GLN A 115 -22.34 40.25 -33.71
C GLN A 115 -21.96 41.73 -33.91
N THR A 116 -21.51 42.09 -35.12
CA THR A 116 -21.23 43.48 -35.46
C THR A 116 -22.57 44.17 -35.58
N VAL A 117 -22.97 44.89 -34.53
CA VAL A 117 -24.17 45.74 -34.58
C VAL A 117 -23.90 46.81 -35.62
N LYS A 118 -24.41 46.63 -36.84
CA LYS A 118 -24.39 47.64 -37.90
C LYS A 118 -25.20 48.83 -37.41
N ARG A 119 -24.51 49.88 -36.96
CA ARG A 119 -25.11 51.19 -36.69
C ARG A 119 -25.52 51.80 -38.03
N SER A 120 -26.77 51.59 -38.44
CA SER A 120 -27.42 52.39 -39.48
C SER A 120 -27.68 53.78 -38.90
N ARG A 121 -26.84 54.75 -39.24
CA ARG A 121 -27.17 56.18 -39.06
C ARG A 121 -27.97 56.62 -40.28
N SER A 122 -29.27 56.80 -40.08
CA SER A 122 -30.19 57.46 -41.00
C SER A 122 -29.91 58.96 -41.09
N ARG A 123 -30.24 59.49 -42.26
CA ARG A 123 -29.92 60.78 -42.86
C ARG A 123 -30.47 62.00 -42.11
#